data_AF-A0A371M4A4-F1
#
_entry.id   AF-A0A371M4A4-F1
#
_cell.length_a   1.000
_cell.length_b   1.000
_cell.length_c   1.000
_cell.angle_alpha   90.00
_cell.angle_beta   90.00
_cell.angle_gamma   90.00
#
_symmetry.space_group_name_H-M   'P 1'
#
loop_
_entity.id
_entity.type
_entity.pdbx_description
1 polymer ?
#
loop_
_entity_poly.entity_id
_entity_poly.type
_entity_poly.pdbx_seq_one_letter_code
_entity_poly.pdbx_strand_id
1 'polypeptide(L)'
;MPEIAEFERVNVVDDLGCDPTGEKPCISKLQQGLRDGVALEFPSGTYKFETRFGISDFERIALVGVGDASLVPPDGYNGYLVDVGEVNQFVMRGLDVDITARDTTAGLRVICRNAFEVDDVEFLGRGAHPDRDVAHALIAGLSEPTGRGLIRRFKAVQGSAIGHYKNGDGRGGIAIGPWSLGSIRIQDCHLEEFGNNGIYASRTPGDVEVVGGQYRNNNVASIRISGSGSFVDGATIEVDLNSYTGPLTQLDSQFNTRGIAIEQGPTEKPPGVEVRNCTIRIEETPRSKGGIYIFPTGRSVTIRDTSIQVNADNVPAVNRSVLEPQGRFEPAEAPHWVELDTVEISGRASGAAGVILYDSPGSVIRNCSIDQTGANRDGVYLTNSVSTTIDGGSVATTRYPYVVEVSGQTGSNTCLLQFESLPDVRQPRDGGGAFQSGASVVIEDSRYRVDRNGVISSDECVEIGDFSPPVDGDNTLAITDTRGGRLEWLRFVTQ
;
A
#
# COMPACT_ATOMS: atom_id res chain seq x y z
N MET A 1 -3.72 -21.94 15.48
CA MET A 1 -3.12 -20.99 16.43
C MET A 1 -3.12 -21.63 17.81
N PRO A 2 -2.17 -21.28 18.70
CA PRO A 2 -2.21 -21.72 20.10
C PRO A 2 -3.50 -21.23 20.78
N GLU A 3 -4.23 -22.13 21.43
CA GLU A 3 -5.44 -21.79 22.16
C GLU A 3 -5.10 -21.39 23.59
N ILE A 4 -5.60 -20.25 24.08
CA ILE A 4 -5.22 -19.74 25.41
C ILE A 4 -5.60 -20.68 26.56
N ALA A 5 -6.62 -21.53 26.35
CA ALA A 5 -7.05 -22.54 27.31
C ALA A 5 -5.99 -23.62 27.58
N GLU A 6 -4.97 -23.74 26.72
CA GLU A 6 -3.89 -24.72 26.86
C GLU A 6 -2.75 -24.25 27.79
N PHE A 7 -2.78 -23.00 28.24
CA PHE A 7 -1.75 -22.39 29.09
C PHE A 7 -2.10 -22.48 30.58
N GLU A 8 -1.09 -22.72 31.42
CA GLU A 8 -1.15 -22.48 32.86
C GLU A 8 -1.23 -20.97 33.09
N ARG A 9 -2.25 -20.52 33.84
CA ARG A 9 -2.46 -19.09 34.10
C ARG A 9 -1.72 -18.67 35.36
N VAL A 10 -0.99 -17.57 35.27
CA VAL A 10 -0.30 -16.93 36.38
C VAL A 10 -0.78 -15.48 36.45
N ASN A 11 -1.47 -15.12 37.52
CA ASN A 11 -1.92 -13.75 37.73
C ASN A 11 -0.72 -12.90 38.17
N VAL A 12 -0.36 -11.90 37.35
CA VAL A 12 0.84 -11.11 37.60
C VAL A 12 0.76 -10.29 38.89
N VAL A 13 -0.44 -9.97 39.38
CA VAL A 13 -0.65 -9.23 40.64
C VAL A 13 -0.64 -10.19 41.81
N ASP A 14 -1.53 -11.19 41.81
CA ASP A 14 -1.73 -12.06 42.97
C ASP A 14 -0.56 -13.05 43.16
N ASP A 15 -0.01 -13.59 42.08
CA ASP A 15 1.03 -14.62 42.13
C ASP A 15 2.45 -14.02 42.04
N LEU A 16 2.65 -12.96 41.26
CA LEU A 16 3.97 -12.34 41.05
C LEU A 16 4.15 -11.01 41.79
N GLY A 17 3.09 -10.44 42.36
CA GLY A 17 3.13 -9.21 43.14
C GLY A 17 3.33 -7.95 42.30
N CYS A 18 3.02 -7.95 41.00
CA CYS A 18 3.06 -6.75 40.16
C CYS A 18 2.12 -5.67 40.68
N ASP A 19 2.48 -4.42 40.46
CA ASP A 19 1.70 -3.27 40.91
C ASP A 19 0.79 -2.77 39.78
N PRO A 20 -0.54 -2.92 39.90
CA PRO A 20 -1.49 -2.51 38.85
C PRO A 20 -1.81 -1.01 38.91
N THR A 21 -1.20 -0.23 39.81
CA THR A 21 -1.44 1.22 39.92
C THR A 21 -0.48 2.05 39.05
N GLY A 22 0.59 1.44 38.53
CA GLY A 22 1.62 2.12 37.76
C GLY A 22 2.68 2.83 38.62
N GLU A 23 2.64 2.71 39.95
CA GLU A 23 3.64 3.36 40.82
C GLU A 23 4.98 2.61 40.81
N LYS A 24 4.95 1.27 40.79
CA LYS A 24 6.14 0.41 40.90
C LYS A 24 6.39 -0.42 39.64
N PRO A 25 7.67 -0.64 39.30
CA PRO A 25 8.06 -1.47 38.17
C PRO A 25 7.67 -2.94 38.32
N CYS A 26 7.42 -3.60 37.19
CA CYS A 26 6.95 -4.99 37.13
C CYS A 26 7.90 -5.96 36.39
N ILE A 27 8.89 -5.51 35.62
CA ILE A 27 9.67 -6.40 34.73
C ILE A 27 10.35 -7.54 35.48
N SER A 28 11.05 -7.23 36.58
CA SER A 28 11.76 -8.26 37.37
C SER A 28 10.85 -9.36 37.92
N LYS A 29 9.57 -9.04 38.18
CA LYS A 29 8.54 -10.00 38.64
C LYS A 29 7.99 -10.82 37.48
N LEU A 30 7.72 -10.17 36.35
CA LEU A 30 7.29 -10.86 35.12
C LEU A 30 8.34 -11.88 34.66
N GLN A 31 9.63 -11.52 34.71
CA GLN A 31 10.73 -12.42 34.37
C GLN A 31 10.78 -13.68 35.26
N GLN A 32 10.43 -13.56 36.54
CA GLN A 32 10.36 -14.72 37.46
C GLN A 32 9.17 -15.63 37.14
N GLY A 33 8.11 -15.09 36.52
CA GLY A 33 6.93 -15.84 36.11
C GLY A 33 7.05 -16.59 34.78
N LEU A 34 8.04 -16.24 33.96
CA LEU A 34 8.23 -16.84 32.63
C LEU A 34 8.59 -18.33 32.74
N ARG A 35 7.74 -19.19 32.18
CA ARG A 35 7.93 -20.65 32.08
C ARG A 35 7.23 -21.17 30.82
N ASP A 36 7.71 -22.29 30.28
CA ASP A 36 7.03 -22.97 29.18
C ASP A 36 5.59 -23.32 29.55
N GLY A 37 4.65 -23.02 28.65
CA GLY A 37 3.25 -23.32 28.88
C GLY A 37 2.49 -22.29 29.72
N VAL A 38 3.08 -21.15 30.08
CA VAL A 38 2.45 -20.14 30.94
C VAL A 38 1.82 -18.99 30.16
N ALA A 39 0.64 -18.55 30.62
CA ALA A 39 0.05 -17.27 30.31
C ALA A 39 0.19 -16.34 31.52
N LEU A 40 0.93 -15.23 31.35
CA LEU A 40 0.96 -14.15 32.33
C LEU A 40 -0.31 -13.31 32.15
N GLU A 41 -1.23 -13.42 33.12
CA GLU A 41 -2.50 -12.71 33.12
C GLU A 41 -2.39 -11.39 33.88
N PHE A 42 -2.70 -10.29 33.20
CA PHE A 42 -2.72 -8.92 33.71
C PHE A 42 -4.16 -8.52 33.99
N PRO A 43 -4.62 -8.51 35.25
CA PRO A 43 -5.88 -7.86 35.62
C PRO A 43 -5.92 -6.40 35.19
N SER A 44 -7.12 -5.79 35.19
CA SER A 44 -7.25 -4.36 34.89
C SER A 44 -6.32 -3.51 35.74
N GLY A 45 -5.62 -2.57 35.11
CA GLY A 45 -4.61 -1.75 35.75
C GLY A 45 -3.56 -1.22 34.81
N THR A 46 -2.65 -0.43 35.37
CA THR A 46 -1.54 0.21 34.69
C THR A 46 -0.25 -0.41 35.19
N TYR A 47 0.54 -1.00 34.30
CA TYR A 47 1.75 -1.74 34.65
C TYR A 47 2.97 -0.99 34.15
N LYS A 48 3.72 -0.41 35.10
CA LYS A 48 4.94 0.34 34.80
C LYS A 48 6.08 -0.60 34.45
N PHE A 49 6.66 -0.38 33.29
CA PHE A 49 7.87 -1.04 32.83
C PHE A 49 9.05 -0.08 32.99
N GLU A 50 10.10 -0.55 33.63
CA GLU A 50 11.35 0.21 33.80
C GLU A 50 12.30 0.06 32.60
N THR A 51 12.07 -0.95 31.77
CA THR A 51 12.90 -1.29 30.61
C THR A 51 12.17 -2.29 29.70
N ARG A 52 12.86 -2.74 28.65
CA ARG A 52 12.42 -3.83 27.75
C ARG A 52 12.14 -5.14 28.50
N PHE A 53 11.00 -5.76 28.21
CA PHE A 53 10.67 -7.13 28.59
C PHE A 53 11.09 -8.09 27.48
N GLY A 54 12.22 -8.78 27.69
CA GLY A 54 12.71 -9.83 26.77
C GLY A 54 12.11 -11.19 27.10
N ILE A 55 11.62 -11.88 26.06
CA ILE A 55 11.08 -13.24 26.14
C ILE A 55 11.76 -14.08 25.05
N SER A 56 12.50 -15.12 25.44
CA SER A 56 13.16 -16.02 24.50
C SER A 56 13.20 -17.46 24.99
N ASP A 57 13.50 -18.39 24.08
CA ASP A 57 13.80 -19.78 24.41
C ASP A 57 12.65 -20.58 25.03
N PHE A 58 11.41 -20.22 24.72
CA PHE A 58 10.20 -20.94 25.15
C PHE A 58 9.55 -21.72 24.00
N GLU A 59 8.95 -22.85 24.34
CA GLU A 59 8.08 -23.59 23.45
C GLU A 59 6.74 -22.86 23.29
N ARG A 60 6.14 -22.40 24.39
CA ARG A 60 4.92 -21.59 24.30
C ARG A 60 4.79 -20.66 25.49
N ILE A 61 4.48 -19.40 25.24
CA ILE A 61 4.28 -18.38 26.28
C ILE A 61 3.22 -17.37 25.83
N ALA A 62 2.43 -16.85 26.77
CA ALA A 62 1.40 -15.86 26.49
C ALA A 62 1.41 -14.69 27.48
N LEU A 63 1.01 -13.51 26.99
CA LEU A 63 0.69 -12.32 27.78
C LEU A 63 -0.78 -11.97 27.53
N VAL A 64 -1.59 -11.88 28.58
CA VAL A 64 -3.04 -11.71 28.43
C VAL A 64 -3.55 -10.65 29.38
N GLY A 65 -4.17 -9.60 28.87
CA GLY A 65 -4.95 -8.67 29.66
C GLY A 65 -6.34 -9.24 29.95
N VAL A 66 -6.75 -9.14 31.21
CA VAL A 66 -8.07 -9.53 31.70
C VAL A 66 -8.77 -8.24 32.14
N GLY A 67 -9.46 -7.62 31.19
CA GLY A 67 -10.05 -6.28 31.31
C GLY A 67 -9.10 -5.19 30.82
N ASP A 68 -9.30 -3.95 31.28
CA ASP A 68 -8.55 -2.78 30.80
C ASP A 68 -7.14 -2.74 31.42
N ALA A 69 -6.15 -3.33 30.73
CA ALA A 69 -4.78 -3.43 31.17
C ALA A 69 -3.82 -2.71 30.21
N SER A 70 -2.98 -1.81 30.74
CA SER A 70 -2.03 -1.03 29.94
C SER A 70 -0.59 -1.19 30.42
N LEU A 71 0.33 -1.37 29.48
CA LEU A 71 1.77 -1.39 29.69
C LEU A 71 2.33 0.01 29.46
N VAL A 72 3.06 0.54 30.44
CA VAL A 72 3.62 1.91 30.39
C VAL A 72 5.14 1.84 30.32
N PRO A 73 5.79 2.27 29.22
CA PRO A 73 7.24 2.35 29.12
C PRO A 73 7.79 3.49 30.00
N PRO A 74 9.12 3.58 30.17
CA PRO A 74 9.74 4.75 30.77
C PRO A 74 9.43 6.04 30.00
N ASP A 75 9.39 7.18 30.70
CA ASP A 75 9.34 8.50 30.05
C ASP A 75 10.56 8.68 29.14
N GLY A 76 10.35 9.19 27.93
CA GLY A 76 11.41 9.37 26.94
C GLY A 76 11.86 8.08 26.27
N TYR A 77 11.10 6.99 26.38
CA TYR A 77 11.50 5.70 25.84
C TYR A 77 11.40 5.66 24.30
N ASN A 78 12.31 4.90 23.69
CA ASN A 78 12.31 4.57 22.28
C ASN A 78 12.97 3.20 22.08
N GLY A 79 12.14 2.16 21.94
CA GLY A 79 12.60 0.78 21.81
C GLY A 79 11.43 -0.21 21.79
N TYR A 80 11.75 -1.51 21.82
CA TYR A 80 10.74 -2.57 21.93
C TYR A 80 10.46 -2.88 23.39
N LEU A 81 9.26 -2.54 23.85
CA LEU A 81 8.83 -2.72 25.23
C LEU A 81 8.60 -4.20 25.55
N VAL A 82 8.00 -4.94 24.61
CA VAL A 82 7.92 -6.40 24.62
C VAL A 82 8.69 -6.92 23.42
N ASP A 83 9.62 -7.83 23.66
CA ASP A 83 10.51 -8.34 22.65
C ASP A 83 10.66 -9.85 22.75
N VAL A 84 9.98 -10.52 21.84
CA VAL A 84 9.89 -11.97 21.69
C VAL A 84 10.80 -12.41 20.55
N GLY A 85 11.75 -13.28 20.86
CA GLY A 85 12.63 -13.91 19.88
C GLY A 85 12.88 -15.38 20.23
N GLU A 86 13.06 -16.25 19.24
CA GLU A 86 13.36 -17.67 19.46
C GLU A 86 12.29 -18.42 20.31
N VAL A 87 11.04 -17.97 20.25
CA VAL A 87 9.88 -18.66 20.86
C VAL A 87 9.16 -19.49 19.79
N ASN A 88 8.68 -20.70 20.12
CA ASN A 88 7.94 -21.50 19.13
C ASN A 88 6.56 -20.92 18.84
N GLN A 89 5.81 -20.65 19.91
CA GLN A 89 4.44 -20.11 19.85
C GLN A 89 4.24 -18.99 20.88
N PHE A 90 3.73 -17.84 20.43
CA PHE A 90 3.48 -16.68 21.30
C PHE A 90 2.05 -16.16 21.18
N VAL A 91 1.47 -15.71 22.29
CA VAL A 91 0.18 -15.00 22.28
C VAL A 91 0.31 -13.70 23.08
N MET A 92 -0.14 -12.59 22.50
CA MET A 92 -0.42 -11.36 23.22
C MET A 92 -1.85 -10.93 22.95
N ARG A 93 -2.66 -10.77 24.00
CA ARG A 93 -4.07 -10.37 23.84
C ARG A 93 -4.53 -9.37 24.89
N GLY A 94 -5.31 -8.37 24.48
CA GLY A 94 -6.04 -7.48 25.39
C GLY A 94 -5.14 -6.56 26.22
N LEU A 95 -3.99 -6.16 25.68
CA LEU A 95 -2.99 -5.38 26.38
C LEU A 95 -2.65 -4.13 25.59
N ASP A 96 -2.99 -2.98 26.14
CA ASP A 96 -2.67 -1.70 25.54
C ASP A 96 -1.25 -1.26 25.89
N VAL A 97 -0.68 -0.39 25.07
CA VAL A 97 0.63 0.23 25.30
C VAL A 97 0.44 1.74 25.39
N ASP A 98 0.63 2.30 26.59
CA ASP A 98 0.46 3.73 26.82
C ASP A 98 1.77 4.47 26.54
N ILE A 99 1.78 5.25 25.46
CA ILE A 99 2.91 6.09 25.04
C ILE A 99 2.56 7.59 25.14
N THR A 100 1.61 7.97 25.99
CA THR A 100 1.16 9.36 26.14
C THR A 100 2.19 10.29 26.77
N ALA A 101 3.19 9.72 27.46
CA ALA A 101 4.31 10.47 28.00
C ALA A 101 5.03 11.27 26.89
N ARG A 102 5.56 12.43 27.25
CA ARG A 102 6.23 13.32 26.30
C ARG A 102 7.47 12.63 25.71
N ASP A 103 7.73 12.89 24.43
CA ASP A 103 8.91 12.39 23.71
C ASP A 103 9.06 10.87 23.91
N THR A 104 7.94 10.12 23.98
CA THR A 104 7.92 8.70 24.30
C THR A 104 7.27 7.91 23.18
N THR A 105 7.85 6.75 22.88
CA THR A 105 7.30 5.77 21.95
C THR A 105 7.69 4.37 22.44
N ALA A 106 7.03 3.34 21.91
CA ALA A 106 7.37 1.95 22.18
C ALA A 106 6.96 1.09 21.01
N GLY A 107 7.63 -0.05 20.85
CA GLY A 107 7.25 -1.08 19.89
C GLY A 107 7.04 -2.43 20.57
N LEU A 108 6.43 -3.33 19.83
CA LEU A 108 6.43 -4.76 20.10
C LEU A 108 7.29 -5.44 19.04
N ARG A 109 8.14 -6.38 19.42
CA ARG A 109 8.83 -7.26 18.47
C ARG A 109 8.42 -8.69 18.73
N VAL A 110 7.80 -9.33 17.74
CA VAL A 110 7.28 -10.70 17.83
C VAL A 110 7.83 -11.52 16.67
N ILE A 111 8.96 -12.18 16.90
CA ILE A 111 9.58 -13.08 15.93
C ILE A 111 9.57 -14.49 16.54
N CYS A 112 8.69 -15.33 16.01
CA CYS A 112 8.50 -16.71 16.49
C CYS A 112 8.95 -17.73 15.44
N ARG A 113 9.08 -18.99 15.84
CA ARG A 113 9.34 -20.07 14.89
C ARG A 113 8.08 -20.42 14.10
N ASN A 114 7.06 -20.94 14.79
CA ASN A 114 5.91 -21.58 14.15
C ASN A 114 4.61 -20.78 14.24
N ALA A 115 4.33 -20.09 15.35
CA ALA A 115 3.09 -19.33 15.44
C ALA A 115 3.19 -18.09 16.33
N PHE A 116 2.37 -17.10 16.02
CA PHE A 116 2.05 -16.06 16.97
C PHE A 116 0.62 -15.54 16.79
N GLU A 117 0.07 -14.98 17.86
CA GLU A 117 -1.13 -14.16 17.84
C GLU A 117 -0.86 -12.84 18.57
N VAL A 118 -1.18 -11.72 17.94
CA VAL A 118 -1.27 -10.40 18.57
C VAL A 118 -2.68 -9.89 18.29
N ASP A 119 -3.52 -9.81 19.33
CA ASP A 119 -4.95 -9.55 19.18
C ASP A 119 -5.45 -8.54 20.21
N ASP A 120 -6.22 -7.54 19.79
CA ASP A 120 -6.83 -6.56 20.71
C ASP A 120 -5.75 -5.79 21.51
N VAL A 121 -4.98 -4.98 20.79
CA VAL A 121 -3.86 -4.19 21.33
C VAL A 121 -3.95 -2.78 20.77
N GLU A 122 -4.09 -1.77 21.64
CA GLU A 122 -4.07 -0.36 21.27
C GLU A 122 -2.81 0.35 21.77
N PHE A 123 -2.20 1.17 20.91
CA PHE A 123 -1.23 2.17 21.32
C PHE A 123 -1.94 3.48 21.68
N LEU A 124 -1.89 3.87 22.96
CA LEU A 124 -2.48 5.10 23.46
C LEU A 124 -1.46 6.24 23.36
N GLY A 125 -1.78 7.27 22.58
CA GLY A 125 -0.92 8.44 22.41
C GLY A 125 -0.09 8.42 21.13
N ARG A 126 0.64 9.52 20.90
CA ARG A 126 1.36 9.77 19.65
C ARG A 126 2.80 9.30 19.70
N GLY A 127 3.17 8.34 18.85
CA GLY A 127 4.53 7.75 18.79
C GLY A 127 5.61 8.63 18.15
N ALA A 128 5.63 9.93 18.46
CA ALA A 128 6.67 10.85 18.03
C ALA A 128 7.83 10.86 19.04
N HIS A 129 9.06 10.78 18.54
CA HIS A 129 10.28 10.79 19.34
C HIS A 129 11.35 11.69 18.67
N PRO A 130 12.22 12.40 19.41
CA PRO A 130 13.26 13.24 18.81
C PRO A 130 14.39 12.47 18.12
N ASP A 131 14.67 11.23 18.55
CA ASP A 131 15.72 10.39 17.96
C ASP A 131 15.58 10.21 16.46
N ARG A 132 16.69 9.97 15.78
CA ARG A 132 16.67 9.65 14.35
C ARG A 132 15.94 8.33 14.06
N ASP A 133 16.30 7.27 14.76
CA ASP A 133 15.74 5.93 14.55
C ASP A 133 14.62 5.72 15.55
N VAL A 134 13.40 5.46 15.06
CA VAL A 134 12.21 5.34 15.91
C VAL A 134 11.63 3.93 15.79
N ALA A 135 11.40 3.27 16.92
CA ALA A 135 10.80 1.94 16.93
C ALA A 135 9.48 1.91 16.15
N HIS A 136 9.25 0.86 15.34
CA HIS A 136 7.94 0.57 14.77
C HIS A 136 6.96 0.16 15.87
N ALA A 137 5.65 0.31 15.66
CA ALA A 137 4.65 -0.12 16.65
C ALA A 137 4.67 -1.65 16.82
N LEU A 138 4.82 -2.39 15.72
CA LEU A 138 4.99 -3.84 15.72
C LEU A 138 6.00 -4.28 14.65
N ILE A 139 7.01 -5.04 15.06
CA ILE A 139 7.78 -5.92 14.17
C ILE A 139 7.25 -7.33 14.35
N ALA A 140 6.91 -8.00 13.25
CA ALA A 140 6.43 -9.37 13.27
C ALA A 140 7.23 -10.27 12.31
N GLY A 141 7.31 -11.56 12.61
CA GLY A 141 7.94 -12.53 11.73
C GLY A 141 7.84 -13.98 12.18
N LEU A 142 8.03 -14.88 11.23
CA LEU A 142 8.05 -16.33 11.43
C LEU A 142 9.31 -16.92 10.80
N SER A 143 10.11 -17.65 11.56
CA SER A 143 11.31 -18.28 10.99
C SER A 143 11.01 -19.59 10.24
N GLU A 144 9.85 -20.22 10.47
CA GLU A 144 9.46 -21.43 9.75
C GLU A 144 8.54 -21.12 8.55
N PRO A 145 8.80 -21.70 7.35
CA PRO A 145 7.96 -21.49 6.17
C PRO A 145 6.50 -21.96 6.33
N THR A 146 6.27 -22.97 7.17
CA THR A 146 4.91 -23.45 7.50
C THR A 146 4.27 -22.65 8.63
N GLY A 147 4.99 -21.70 9.21
CA GLY A 147 4.51 -20.92 10.33
C GLY A 147 3.29 -20.08 9.96
N ARG A 148 2.47 -19.75 10.98
CA ARG A 148 1.26 -18.95 10.84
C ARG A 148 1.17 -17.88 11.92
N GLY A 149 1.03 -16.63 11.51
CA GLY A 149 0.89 -15.47 12.40
C GLY A 149 -0.45 -14.79 12.21
N LEU A 150 -1.05 -14.31 13.29
CA LEU A 150 -2.26 -13.49 13.27
C LEU A 150 -1.99 -12.19 14.00
N ILE A 151 -2.26 -11.08 13.33
CA ILE A 151 -2.33 -9.75 13.93
C ILE A 151 -3.76 -9.30 13.72
N ARG A 152 -4.52 -9.09 14.79
CA ARG A 152 -5.95 -8.75 14.70
C ARG A 152 -6.31 -7.62 15.64
N ARG A 153 -7.21 -6.71 15.22
CA ARG A 153 -7.68 -5.59 16.07
C ARG A 153 -6.51 -4.79 16.70
N PHE A 154 -5.41 -4.67 15.96
CA PHE A 154 -4.26 -3.88 16.38
C PHE A 154 -4.49 -2.42 15.98
N LYS A 155 -4.42 -1.50 16.94
CA LYS A 155 -4.81 -0.11 16.76
C LYS A 155 -3.69 0.86 17.15
N ALA A 156 -3.40 1.80 16.26
CA ALA A 156 -2.51 2.92 16.51
C ALA A 156 -2.89 4.07 15.58
N VAL A 157 -3.75 4.97 16.06
CA VAL A 157 -4.34 6.06 15.24
C VAL A 157 -3.57 7.38 15.34
N GLN A 158 -2.63 7.47 16.29
CA GLN A 158 -1.70 8.59 16.40
C GLN A 158 -0.28 8.07 16.13
N GLY A 159 -0.08 7.41 14.99
CA GLY A 159 1.12 6.61 14.72
C GLY A 159 2.43 7.35 15.01
N SER A 160 2.56 8.59 14.54
CA SER A 160 3.69 9.49 14.84
C SER A 160 3.40 10.91 14.31
N ALA A 161 4.33 11.52 13.58
CA ALA A 161 4.11 12.72 12.77
C ALA A 161 4.27 12.34 11.29
N ILE A 162 3.29 12.63 10.44
CA ILE A 162 3.24 12.09 9.06
C ILE A 162 4.40 12.57 8.19
N GLY A 163 4.91 13.79 8.40
CA GLY A 163 6.09 14.27 7.67
C GLY A 163 7.42 13.69 8.17
N HIS A 164 7.44 12.97 9.30
CA HIS A 164 8.67 12.51 9.95
C HIS A 164 9.08 11.12 9.45
N TYR A 165 9.45 11.04 8.16
CA TYR A 165 9.97 9.80 7.55
C TYR A 165 11.38 9.43 8.02
N LYS A 166 12.18 10.44 8.41
CA LYS A 166 13.55 10.29 8.94
C LYS A 166 14.43 9.39 8.08
N ASN A 167 14.45 9.62 6.77
CA ASN A 167 15.22 8.86 5.79
C ASN A 167 14.92 7.34 5.77
N GLY A 168 13.74 6.93 6.20
CA GLY A 168 13.37 5.52 6.33
C GLY A 168 13.38 5.01 7.77
N ASP A 169 13.98 5.77 8.68
CA ASP A 169 14.13 5.41 10.10
C ASP A 169 12.96 5.92 10.98
N GLY A 170 11.95 6.54 10.35
CA GLY A 170 10.72 6.99 11.01
C GLY A 170 9.81 5.83 11.41
N ARG A 171 8.95 6.08 12.40
CA ARG A 171 8.03 5.08 12.95
C ARG A 171 7.02 4.61 11.90
N GLY A 172 6.85 3.30 11.83
CA GLY A 172 5.85 2.61 11.01
C GLY A 172 4.93 1.80 11.91
N GLY A 173 3.77 1.40 11.39
CA GLY A 173 2.79 0.62 12.15
C GLY A 173 3.24 -0.82 12.33
N ILE A 174 3.00 -1.65 11.32
CA ILE A 174 3.40 -3.07 11.31
C ILE A 174 4.50 -3.27 10.27
N ALA A 175 5.62 -3.85 10.69
CA ALA A 175 6.74 -4.19 9.81
C ALA A 175 6.97 -5.71 9.77
N ILE A 176 6.95 -6.27 8.56
CA ILE A 176 7.25 -7.66 8.26
C ILE A 176 8.39 -7.66 7.23
N GLY A 177 9.55 -8.17 7.65
CA GLY A 177 10.79 -8.04 6.89
C GLY A 177 11.30 -9.36 6.32
N PRO A 178 12.58 -9.38 5.88
CA PRO A 178 13.21 -10.55 5.27
C PRO A 178 13.37 -11.74 6.23
N TRP A 179 13.18 -11.52 7.53
CA TRP A 179 13.21 -12.55 8.57
C TRP A 179 11.93 -13.40 8.66
N SER A 180 10.88 -13.09 7.88
CA SER A 180 9.62 -13.85 7.92
C SER A 180 9.48 -14.76 6.71
N LEU A 181 9.44 -16.07 6.92
CA LEU A 181 9.27 -17.11 5.90
C LEU A 181 7.83 -17.66 5.83
N GLY A 182 7.09 -17.61 6.94
CA GLY A 182 5.73 -18.13 7.04
C GLY A 182 4.66 -17.17 6.52
N SER A 183 3.38 -17.51 6.75
CA SER A 183 2.24 -16.67 6.36
C SER A 183 1.71 -15.87 7.56
N ILE A 184 1.55 -14.56 7.40
CA ILE A 184 1.04 -13.66 8.43
C ILE A 184 -0.24 -13.00 7.93
N ARG A 185 -1.33 -13.18 8.69
CA ARG A 185 -2.61 -12.51 8.44
C ARG A 185 -2.74 -11.28 9.34
N ILE A 186 -2.99 -10.13 8.72
CA ILE A 186 -3.28 -8.86 9.37
C ILE A 186 -4.75 -8.56 9.14
N GLN A 187 -5.56 -8.62 10.21
CA GLN A 187 -7.01 -8.59 10.12
C GLN A 187 -7.62 -7.46 10.96
N ASP A 188 -8.52 -6.68 10.37
CA ASP A 188 -9.33 -5.69 11.08
C ASP A 188 -8.49 -4.72 11.96
N CYS A 189 -7.31 -4.33 11.45
CA CYS A 189 -6.40 -3.40 12.13
C CYS A 189 -6.72 -1.95 11.76
N HIS A 190 -6.31 -1.02 12.63
CA HIS A 190 -6.55 0.42 12.45
C HIS A 190 -5.27 1.22 12.66
N LEU A 191 -4.65 1.65 11.55
CA LEU A 191 -3.34 2.30 11.57
C LEU A 191 -3.42 3.66 10.87
N GLU A 192 -3.11 4.72 11.61
CA GLU A 192 -3.13 6.06 11.06
C GLU A 192 -1.91 6.89 11.43
N GLU A 193 -1.62 7.89 10.61
CA GLU A 193 -0.73 9.00 10.97
C GLU A 193 0.75 8.62 11.18
N PHE A 194 1.20 7.53 10.55
CA PHE A 194 2.60 7.14 10.57
C PHE A 194 3.44 8.00 9.61
N GLY A 195 4.62 8.43 10.09
CA GLY A 195 5.65 9.11 9.29
C GLY A 195 6.34 8.19 8.28
N ASN A 196 6.15 6.88 8.47
CA ASN A 196 6.53 5.80 7.58
C ASN A 196 5.26 5.08 7.08
N ASN A 197 5.36 3.81 6.69
CA ASN A 197 4.21 3.02 6.26
C ASN A 197 3.27 2.68 7.43
N GLY A 198 1.98 2.51 7.14
CA GLY A 198 1.06 1.83 8.04
C GLY A 198 1.44 0.36 8.18
N ILE A 199 1.44 -0.37 7.06
CA ILE A 199 2.01 -1.73 6.94
C ILE A 199 3.20 -1.69 5.98
N TYR A 200 4.36 -2.20 6.42
CA TYR A 200 5.53 -2.44 5.59
C TYR A 200 5.86 -3.92 5.51
N ALA A 201 5.42 -4.58 4.44
CA ALA A 201 5.43 -6.03 4.31
C ALA A 201 5.79 -6.50 2.88
N SER A 202 6.76 -5.82 2.26
CA SER A 202 7.02 -5.90 0.83
C SER A 202 8.38 -6.54 0.50
N ARG A 203 9.28 -6.62 1.48
CA ARG A 203 10.61 -7.27 1.36
C ARG A 203 10.70 -8.51 2.23
N THR A 204 9.67 -9.32 2.13
CA THR A 204 9.50 -10.52 2.94
C THR A 204 9.28 -11.72 2.03
N PRO A 205 9.99 -12.84 2.24
CA PRO A 205 9.77 -14.05 1.45
C PRO A 205 8.45 -14.75 1.82
N GLY A 206 7.97 -14.56 3.05
CA GLY A 206 6.70 -15.10 3.53
C GLY A 206 5.47 -14.41 2.93
N ASP A 207 4.30 -15.00 3.17
CA ASP A 207 3.02 -14.49 2.68
C ASP A 207 2.37 -13.53 3.65
N VAL A 208 1.72 -12.50 3.11
CA VAL A 208 1.07 -11.45 3.90
C VAL A 208 -0.35 -11.29 3.41
N GLU A 209 -1.31 -11.49 4.31
CA GLU A 209 -2.73 -11.43 4.02
C GLU A 209 -3.34 -10.26 4.79
N VAL A 210 -3.67 -9.15 4.12
CA VAL A 210 -4.34 -8.01 4.77
C VAL A 210 -5.84 -8.11 4.52
N VAL A 211 -6.64 -8.20 5.58
CA VAL A 211 -8.09 -8.47 5.50
C VAL A 211 -8.84 -7.42 6.32
N GLY A 212 -9.65 -6.61 5.65
CA GLY A 212 -10.37 -5.52 6.28
C GLY A 212 -9.45 -4.42 6.80
N GLY A 213 -9.93 -3.68 7.81
CA GLY A 213 -9.15 -2.64 8.49
C GLY A 213 -9.24 -1.25 7.87
N GLN A 214 -8.69 -0.29 8.60
CA GLN A 214 -8.67 1.14 8.27
C GLN A 214 -7.24 1.66 8.29
N TYR A 215 -6.82 2.29 7.18
CA TYR A 215 -5.46 2.77 7.00
C TYR A 215 -5.45 4.20 6.46
N ARG A 216 -5.23 5.17 7.35
CA ARG A 216 -5.40 6.59 7.01
C ARG A 216 -4.11 7.39 7.20
N ASN A 217 -3.81 8.30 6.28
CA ASN A 217 -2.77 9.32 6.47
C ASN A 217 -1.41 8.72 6.89
N ASN A 218 -1.00 7.65 6.22
CA ASN A 218 0.32 7.06 6.39
C ASN A 218 1.23 7.56 5.28
N ASN A 219 2.44 8.00 5.63
CA ASN A 219 3.27 8.75 4.70
C ASN A 219 3.74 7.93 3.50
N VAL A 220 4.47 6.83 3.65
CA VAL A 220 5.06 6.16 2.47
C VAL A 220 4.03 5.35 1.71
N ALA A 221 3.28 4.55 2.46
CA ALA A 221 2.11 3.82 1.99
C ALA A 221 1.23 3.47 3.20
N SER A 222 -0.07 3.46 3.01
CA SER A 222 -0.96 2.84 3.99
C SER A 222 -0.68 1.34 4.10
N ILE A 223 -0.53 0.67 2.97
CA ILE A 223 -0.13 -0.75 2.90
C ILE A 223 0.95 -0.92 1.84
N ARG A 224 2.08 -1.53 2.18
CA ARG A 224 3.14 -1.88 1.23
C ARG A 224 3.39 -3.39 1.27
N ILE A 225 3.26 -4.06 0.13
CA ILE A 225 3.20 -5.53 0.04
C ILE A 225 3.85 -6.04 -1.27
N SER A 226 4.12 -7.34 -1.39
CA SER A 226 4.65 -7.92 -2.63
C SER A 226 4.40 -9.42 -2.82
N GLY A 227 4.45 -9.82 -4.09
CA GLY A 227 4.50 -11.18 -4.58
C GLY A 227 3.24 -12.05 -4.41
N SER A 228 3.24 -13.18 -5.11
CA SER A 228 2.19 -14.20 -5.09
C SER A 228 1.93 -14.73 -3.68
N GLY A 229 0.68 -15.09 -3.38
CA GLY A 229 0.28 -15.56 -2.05
C GLY A 229 0.03 -14.42 -1.06
N SER A 230 0.30 -13.18 -1.45
CA SER A 230 0.00 -11.99 -0.65
C SER A 230 -1.12 -11.17 -1.26
N PHE A 231 -1.99 -10.64 -0.42
CA PHE A 231 -3.17 -9.90 -0.88
C PHE A 231 -3.64 -8.83 0.10
N VAL A 232 -4.43 -7.89 -0.42
CA VAL A 232 -5.24 -6.94 0.35
C VAL A 232 -6.70 -7.14 -0.04
N ASP A 233 -7.55 -7.44 0.95
CA ASP A 233 -8.95 -7.79 0.73
C ASP A 233 -9.85 -6.99 1.69
N GLY A 234 -10.75 -6.16 1.19
CA GLY A 234 -11.76 -5.47 2.02
C GLY A 234 -11.24 -4.27 2.83
N ALA A 235 -10.01 -3.80 2.58
CA ALA A 235 -9.43 -2.69 3.34
C ALA A 235 -10.00 -1.32 2.93
N THR A 236 -10.15 -0.42 3.91
CA THR A 236 -10.45 1.00 3.67
C THR A 236 -9.19 1.84 3.84
N ILE A 237 -8.81 2.56 2.79
CA ILE A 237 -7.61 3.39 2.75
C ILE A 237 -7.98 4.84 2.45
N GLU A 238 -7.43 5.76 3.22
CA GLU A 238 -7.68 7.20 3.06
C GLU A 238 -6.39 8.02 3.14
N VAL A 239 -6.24 8.97 2.23
CA VAL A 239 -5.24 10.02 2.29
C VAL A 239 -5.98 11.35 2.22
N ASP A 240 -6.10 11.99 3.37
CA ASP A 240 -6.78 13.27 3.54
C ASP A 240 -6.14 14.04 4.70
N LEU A 241 -5.27 15.00 4.39
CA LEU A 241 -4.64 15.83 5.41
C LEU A 241 -5.61 16.76 6.14
N ASN A 242 -6.85 16.96 5.65
CA ASN A 242 -7.85 17.70 6.41
C ASN A 242 -8.32 16.94 7.66
N SER A 243 -8.28 15.60 7.63
CA SER A 243 -8.60 14.75 8.78
C SER A 243 -7.39 14.42 9.68
N TYR A 244 -6.19 14.88 9.32
CA TYR A 244 -4.97 14.65 10.08
C TYR A 244 -4.95 15.44 11.40
N THR A 245 -4.62 14.76 12.50
CA THR A 245 -4.65 15.31 13.87
C THR A 245 -3.28 15.61 14.46
N GLY A 246 -2.20 15.22 13.76
CA GLY A 246 -0.83 15.42 14.23
C GLY A 246 -0.15 16.70 13.74
N PRO A 247 1.15 16.88 14.04
CA PRO A 247 1.88 18.05 13.60
C PRO A 247 2.23 18.00 12.10
N LEU A 248 1.78 18.99 11.33
CA LEU A 248 2.12 19.18 9.91
C LEU A 248 3.49 19.84 9.76
N THR A 249 4.55 19.05 9.97
CA THR A 249 5.95 19.51 9.88
C THR A 249 6.74 18.59 8.95
N GLN A 250 7.78 19.14 8.29
CA GLN A 250 8.68 18.40 7.38
C GLN A 250 8.02 17.80 6.12
N LEU A 251 6.87 18.34 5.71
CA LEU A 251 6.13 17.89 4.52
C LEU A 251 6.83 18.20 3.19
N ASP A 252 7.76 19.14 3.19
CA ASP A 252 8.56 19.56 2.04
C ASP A 252 9.76 18.65 1.73
N SER A 253 10.09 17.73 2.65
CA SER A 253 11.28 16.90 2.53
C SER A 253 10.98 15.52 1.93
N GLN A 254 10.42 14.61 2.73
CA GLN A 254 10.30 13.18 2.44
C GLN A 254 8.86 12.69 2.50
N PHE A 255 7.91 13.61 2.34
CA PHE A 255 6.50 13.31 2.30
C PHE A 255 6.10 12.78 0.92
N ASN A 256 5.47 11.60 0.88
CA ASN A 256 5.09 10.97 -0.38
C ASN A 256 4.08 9.83 -0.20
N THR A 257 2.79 10.19 -0.14
CA THR A 257 1.68 9.25 0.13
C THR A 257 1.37 8.27 -0.98
N ARG A 258 0.95 7.07 -0.60
CA ARG A 258 0.37 6.02 -1.46
C ARG A 258 -0.73 5.33 -0.68
N GLY A 259 -1.79 4.90 -1.35
CA GLY A 259 -2.75 4.00 -0.71
C GLY A 259 -2.13 2.63 -0.48
N ILE A 260 -2.06 1.84 -1.55
CA ILE A 260 -1.39 0.54 -1.59
C ILE A 260 -0.14 0.63 -2.46
N ALA A 261 0.96 0.07 -2.01
CA ALA A 261 2.23 0.05 -2.71
C ALA A 261 2.69 -1.39 -2.97
N ILE A 262 2.98 -1.71 -4.24
CA ILE A 262 3.52 -3.01 -4.65
C ILE A 262 5.02 -2.87 -4.86
N GLU A 263 5.84 -3.49 -4.00
CA GLU A 263 7.30 -3.35 -4.06
C GLU A 263 8.04 -4.57 -3.52
N GLN A 264 8.87 -5.23 -4.32
CA GLN A 264 9.55 -6.45 -3.85
C GLN A 264 10.95 -6.21 -3.27
N GLY A 265 11.58 -5.09 -3.64
CA GLY A 265 12.98 -4.85 -3.33
C GLY A 265 13.87 -5.96 -3.89
N PRO A 266 14.89 -6.43 -3.15
CA PRO A 266 15.78 -7.50 -3.60
C PRO A 266 15.24 -8.90 -3.29
N THR A 267 14.09 -9.02 -2.63
CA THR A 267 13.52 -10.32 -2.26
C THR A 267 13.05 -11.03 -3.53
N GLU A 268 13.37 -12.31 -3.67
CA GLU A 268 12.82 -13.13 -4.76
C GLU A 268 11.48 -13.72 -4.34
N LYS A 269 10.40 -13.18 -4.88
CA LYS A 269 9.04 -13.71 -4.73
C LYS A 269 8.37 -13.81 -6.11
N PRO A 270 7.58 -14.86 -6.39
CA PRO A 270 6.87 -14.94 -7.66
C PRO A 270 5.90 -13.75 -7.81
N PRO A 271 5.60 -13.33 -9.05
CA PRO A 271 4.73 -12.19 -9.32
C PRO A 271 3.26 -12.53 -8.99
N GLY A 272 2.42 -11.53 -8.72
CA GLY A 272 0.96 -11.72 -8.57
C GLY A 272 0.40 -11.36 -7.21
N VAL A 273 0.60 -10.12 -6.76
CA VAL A 273 -0.20 -9.58 -5.64
C VAL A 273 -1.66 -9.45 -6.06
N GLU A 274 -2.59 -9.73 -5.15
CA GLU A 274 -4.01 -9.43 -5.34
C GLU A 274 -4.46 -8.24 -4.47
N VAL A 275 -5.19 -7.30 -5.06
CA VAL A 275 -5.92 -6.25 -4.35
C VAL A 275 -7.40 -6.41 -4.71
N ARG A 276 -8.27 -6.62 -3.72
CA ARG A 276 -9.69 -6.85 -4.00
C ARG A 276 -10.63 -6.28 -2.95
N ASN A 277 -11.86 -5.98 -3.36
CA ASN A 277 -12.92 -5.49 -2.47
C ASN A 277 -12.52 -4.23 -1.67
N CYS A 278 -11.57 -3.44 -2.15
CA CYS A 278 -11.01 -2.33 -1.39
C CYS A 278 -11.75 -1.02 -1.66
N THR A 279 -11.70 -0.11 -0.69
CA THR A 279 -12.09 1.29 -0.88
C THR A 279 -10.89 2.19 -0.65
N ILE A 280 -10.50 2.97 -1.65
CA ILE A 280 -9.36 3.87 -1.60
C ILE A 280 -9.83 5.29 -1.89
N ARG A 281 -9.52 6.24 -1.00
CA ARG A 281 -9.85 7.67 -1.16
C ARG A 281 -8.60 8.52 -1.03
N ILE A 282 -8.29 9.30 -2.05
CA ILE A 282 -7.21 10.29 -2.03
C ILE A 282 -7.86 11.67 -2.19
N GLU A 283 -8.02 12.38 -1.07
CA GLU A 283 -8.76 13.65 -1.00
C GLU A 283 -7.83 14.85 -1.06
N GLU A 284 -7.08 15.12 0.02
CA GLU A 284 -6.22 16.29 0.18
C GLU A 284 -4.82 15.86 0.59
N THR A 285 -3.82 16.18 -0.24
CA THR A 285 -2.42 15.84 0.04
C THR A 285 -1.49 16.68 -0.83
N PRO A 286 -0.37 17.20 -0.31
CA PRO A 286 0.57 17.98 -1.10
C PRO A 286 1.33 17.10 -2.10
N ARG A 287 1.39 15.79 -1.86
CA ARG A 287 2.07 14.83 -2.74
C ARG A 287 1.59 13.40 -2.53
N SER A 288 1.16 12.77 -3.62
CA SER A 288 0.88 11.34 -3.66
C SER A 288 1.40 10.71 -4.96
N LYS A 289 1.68 9.41 -4.92
CA LYS A 289 1.98 8.60 -6.11
C LYS A 289 0.77 7.79 -6.60
N GLY A 290 -0.34 7.82 -5.88
CA GLY A 290 -1.62 7.27 -6.31
C GLY A 290 -2.31 6.41 -5.28
N GLY A 291 -3.52 5.97 -5.64
CA GLY A 291 -4.30 5.01 -4.86
C GLY A 291 -3.60 3.65 -4.77
N ILE A 292 -3.16 3.11 -5.90
CA ILE A 292 -2.32 1.92 -5.99
C ILE A 292 -1.08 2.27 -6.81
N TYR A 293 0.10 2.11 -6.22
CA TYR A 293 1.37 2.42 -6.86
C TYR A 293 2.28 1.19 -6.95
N ILE A 294 2.74 0.87 -8.14
CA ILE A 294 3.65 -0.24 -8.41
C ILE A 294 5.04 0.34 -8.65
N PHE A 295 5.98 -0.05 -7.78
CA PHE A 295 7.38 0.35 -7.84
C PHE A 295 8.10 -0.29 -9.04
N PRO A 296 9.28 0.21 -9.45
CA PRO A 296 10.12 -0.46 -10.47
C PRO A 296 10.53 -1.88 -10.06
N THR A 297 10.73 -2.10 -8.76
CA THR A 297 10.97 -3.41 -8.14
C THR A 297 9.67 -4.21 -7.89
N GLY A 298 8.51 -3.66 -8.26
CA GLY A 298 7.23 -4.35 -8.24
C GLY A 298 7.01 -5.13 -9.54
N ARG A 299 6.58 -6.39 -9.41
CA ARG A 299 6.22 -7.24 -10.55
C ARG A 299 4.75 -7.02 -10.91
N SER A 300 3.95 -8.07 -11.06
CA SER A 300 2.54 -7.92 -11.42
C SER A 300 1.60 -7.76 -10.23
N VAL A 301 0.43 -7.18 -10.53
CA VAL A 301 -0.68 -7.04 -9.60
C VAL A 301 -2.01 -7.23 -10.34
N THR A 302 -2.94 -7.89 -9.67
CA THR A 302 -4.33 -7.99 -10.07
C THR A 302 -5.20 -7.20 -9.10
N ILE A 303 -6.04 -6.31 -9.64
CA ILE A 303 -6.93 -5.42 -8.89
C ILE A 303 -8.36 -5.74 -9.28
N ARG A 304 -9.20 -6.17 -8.32
CA ARG A 304 -10.59 -6.58 -8.58
C ARG A 304 -11.61 -5.92 -7.66
N ASP A 305 -12.82 -5.64 -8.16
CA ASP A 305 -13.96 -5.23 -7.32
C ASP A 305 -13.62 -4.09 -6.35
N THR A 306 -12.84 -3.11 -6.79
CA THR A 306 -12.23 -2.08 -5.95
C THR A 306 -12.67 -0.69 -6.40
N SER A 307 -13.01 0.18 -5.44
CA SER A 307 -13.38 1.57 -5.70
C SER A 307 -12.23 2.50 -5.30
N ILE A 308 -11.81 3.36 -6.22
CA ILE A 308 -10.74 4.34 -6.04
C ILE A 308 -11.25 5.74 -6.39
N GLN A 309 -11.43 6.58 -5.38
CA GLN A 309 -11.78 7.99 -5.56
C GLN A 309 -10.54 8.87 -5.41
N VAL A 310 -10.28 9.71 -6.42
CA VAL A 310 -9.13 10.63 -6.42
C VAL A 310 -9.58 12.05 -6.71
N ASN A 311 -9.40 12.91 -5.71
CA ASN A 311 -9.73 14.33 -5.76
C ASN A 311 -8.48 15.23 -5.69
N ALA A 312 -7.32 14.70 -5.29
CA ALA A 312 -6.05 15.41 -5.32
C ALA A 312 -5.50 15.55 -6.75
N ASP A 313 -5.16 16.77 -7.16
CA ASP A 313 -4.65 17.08 -8.49
C ASP A 313 -3.30 16.39 -8.80
N ASN A 314 -3.09 16.04 -10.07
CA ASN A 314 -1.91 15.35 -10.58
C ASN A 314 -1.64 13.97 -9.94
N VAL A 315 -2.65 13.39 -9.27
CA VAL A 315 -2.56 12.07 -8.66
C VAL A 315 -3.34 11.04 -9.49
N PRO A 316 -2.73 9.90 -9.86
CA PRO A 316 -3.42 8.79 -10.51
C PRO A 316 -4.14 7.87 -9.50
N ALA A 317 -5.15 7.14 -9.95
CA ALA A 317 -5.77 6.08 -9.15
C ALA A 317 -4.88 4.82 -9.13
N VAL A 318 -4.39 4.40 -10.29
CA VAL A 318 -3.43 3.29 -10.44
C VAL A 318 -2.21 3.78 -11.21
N ASN A 319 -1.01 3.50 -10.70
CA ASN A 319 0.23 3.98 -11.29
C ASN A 319 1.34 2.94 -11.19
N ARG A 320 1.78 2.45 -12.34
CA ARG A 320 3.02 1.69 -12.44
C ARG A 320 4.10 2.60 -12.99
N SER A 321 5.16 2.82 -12.22
CA SER A 321 6.28 3.66 -12.66
C SER A 321 7.15 2.99 -13.73
N VAL A 322 7.91 3.83 -14.44
CA VAL A 322 9.00 3.44 -15.35
C VAL A 322 9.95 2.45 -14.68
N LEU A 323 10.44 1.48 -15.46
CA LEU A 323 11.42 0.50 -15.01
C LEU A 323 12.83 1.11 -14.93
N GLU A 324 13.06 1.93 -13.91
CA GLU A 324 14.36 2.53 -13.60
C GLU A 324 14.89 2.10 -12.22
N PRO A 325 16.22 2.08 -12.02
CA PRO A 325 16.79 1.76 -10.71
C PRO A 325 16.26 2.67 -9.60
N GLN A 326 15.84 2.06 -8.49
CA GLN A 326 15.41 2.79 -7.30
C GLN A 326 16.51 2.76 -6.23
N GLY A 327 17.28 3.85 -6.18
CA GLY A 327 18.40 3.97 -5.25
C GLY A 327 19.47 2.91 -5.58
N ARG A 328 19.52 1.85 -4.78
CA ARG A 328 20.45 0.72 -4.99
C ARG A 328 19.80 -0.54 -5.55
N PHE A 329 18.49 -0.52 -5.80
CA PHE A 329 17.73 -1.68 -6.25
C PHE A 329 17.43 -1.55 -7.73
N GLU A 330 17.79 -2.57 -8.49
CA GLU A 330 17.44 -2.69 -9.90
C GLU A 330 15.94 -2.96 -10.08
N PRO A 331 15.35 -2.61 -11.24
CA PRO A 331 14.00 -3.02 -11.58
C PRO A 331 13.81 -4.53 -11.46
N ALA A 332 12.60 -4.97 -11.08
CA ALA A 332 12.33 -6.39 -10.97
C ALA A 332 12.29 -7.05 -12.34
N GLU A 333 12.55 -8.36 -12.41
CA GLU A 333 12.36 -9.12 -13.64
C GLU A 333 10.88 -9.23 -14.02
N ALA A 334 10.63 -9.29 -15.33
CA ALA A 334 9.30 -9.57 -15.89
C ALA A 334 8.70 -10.86 -15.28
N PRO A 335 7.37 -11.00 -15.21
CA PRO A 335 6.36 -10.15 -15.84
C PRO A 335 6.03 -8.87 -15.05
N HIS A 336 5.53 -7.87 -15.79
CA HIS A 336 5.24 -6.51 -15.33
C HIS A 336 3.80 -6.07 -15.58
N TRP A 337 2.96 -6.97 -16.08
CA TRP A 337 1.56 -6.69 -16.39
C TRP A 337 0.79 -6.21 -15.15
N VAL A 338 -0.24 -5.41 -15.42
CA VAL A 338 -1.22 -4.96 -14.42
C VAL A 338 -2.60 -5.37 -14.93
N GLU A 339 -3.38 -6.05 -14.09
CA GLU A 339 -4.75 -6.47 -14.40
C GLU A 339 -5.73 -5.67 -13.53
N LEU A 340 -6.66 -4.96 -14.17
CA LEU A 340 -7.81 -4.32 -13.53
C LEU A 340 -9.07 -5.04 -14.02
N ASP A 341 -9.88 -5.54 -13.10
CA ASP A 341 -11.16 -6.19 -13.40
C ASP A 341 -12.25 -5.59 -12.50
N THR A 342 -13.28 -4.99 -13.10
CA THR A 342 -14.43 -4.44 -12.34
C THR A 342 -13.98 -3.41 -11.30
N VAL A 343 -13.08 -2.49 -11.71
CA VAL A 343 -12.57 -1.39 -10.87
C VAL A 343 -13.36 -0.11 -11.18
N GLU A 344 -13.79 0.59 -10.14
CA GLU A 344 -14.43 1.91 -10.23
C GLU A 344 -13.41 3.00 -9.87
N ILE A 345 -13.15 3.91 -10.80
CA ILE A 345 -12.28 5.07 -10.62
C ILE A 345 -13.12 6.33 -10.78
N SER A 346 -13.17 7.17 -9.74
CA SER A 346 -13.94 8.41 -9.76
C SER A 346 -13.19 9.59 -9.18
N GLY A 347 -13.74 10.79 -9.35
CA GLY A 347 -13.32 11.98 -8.61
C GLY A 347 -13.07 13.21 -9.49
N ARG A 348 -12.52 14.25 -8.87
CA ARG A 348 -12.36 15.58 -9.47
C ARG A 348 -10.91 16.01 -9.70
N ALA A 349 -9.95 15.10 -9.54
CA ALA A 349 -8.54 15.39 -9.75
C ALA A 349 -8.27 15.94 -11.17
N SER A 350 -7.59 17.08 -11.24
CA SER A 350 -7.13 17.69 -12.49
C SER A 350 -5.74 17.17 -12.86
N GLY A 351 -5.39 17.23 -14.15
CA GLY A 351 -4.10 16.76 -14.66
C GLY A 351 -3.89 15.25 -14.53
N ALA A 352 -2.77 14.75 -15.08
CA ALA A 352 -2.43 13.31 -15.13
C ALA A 352 -3.55 12.44 -15.75
N ALA A 353 -3.57 11.14 -15.41
CA ALA A 353 -4.59 10.19 -15.83
C ALA A 353 -5.15 9.40 -14.64
N GLY A 354 -6.31 8.77 -14.82
CA GLY A 354 -6.86 7.80 -13.86
C GLY A 354 -5.94 6.59 -13.68
N VAL A 355 -5.50 6.01 -14.79
CA VAL A 355 -4.59 4.86 -14.82
C VAL A 355 -3.35 5.25 -15.62
N ILE A 356 -2.16 5.01 -15.06
CA ILE A 356 -0.87 5.24 -15.73
C ILE A 356 -0.05 3.96 -15.67
N LEU A 357 0.33 3.41 -16.83
CA LEU A 357 1.14 2.19 -16.94
C LEU A 357 2.36 2.41 -17.83
N TYR A 358 3.54 2.49 -17.22
CA TYR A 358 4.82 2.44 -17.92
C TYR A 358 5.37 1.01 -17.99
N ASP A 359 5.90 0.61 -19.15
CA ASP A 359 6.62 -0.66 -19.34
C ASP A 359 5.86 -1.88 -18.81
N SER A 360 4.55 -1.95 -19.11
CA SER A 360 3.62 -2.94 -18.55
C SER A 360 2.97 -3.81 -19.65
N PRO A 361 3.77 -4.53 -20.47
CA PRO A 361 3.23 -5.27 -21.60
C PRO A 361 2.28 -6.38 -21.14
N GLY A 362 1.23 -6.64 -21.94
CA GLY A 362 0.23 -7.67 -21.64
C GLY A 362 -0.70 -7.33 -20.48
N SER A 363 -0.87 -6.05 -20.16
CA SER A 363 -1.82 -5.59 -19.14
C SER A 363 -3.28 -5.77 -19.61
N VAL A 364 -4.22 -5.83 -18.67
CA VAL A 364 -5.64 -6.02 -18.97
C VAL A 364 -6.46 -5.01 -18.18
N ILE A 365 -7.38 -4.33 -18.86
CA ILE A 365 -8.37 -3.44 -18.24
C ILE A 365 -9.75 -3.95 -18.68
N ARG A 366 -10.44 -4.63 -17.77
CA ARG A 366 -11.72 -5.31 -18.02
C ARG A 366 -12.82 -4.71 -17.17
N ASN A 367 -13.97 -4.41 -17.78
CA ASN A 367 -15.20 -3.97 -17.10
C ASN A 367 -15.00 -2.83 -16.10
N CYS A 368 -14.02 -1.95 -16.34
CA CYS A 368 -13.71 -0.84 -15.44
C CYS A 368 -14.54 0.40 -15.78
N SER A 369 -14.89 1.18 -14.77
CA SER A 369 -15.56 2.48 -14.92
C SER A 369 -14.63 3.59 -14.49
N ILE A 370 -14.32 4.52 -15.38
CA ILE A 370 -13.45 5.68 -15.11
C ILE A 370 -14.28 6.96 -15.36
N ASP A 371 -14.78 7.60 -14.30
CA ASP A 371 -15.51 8.89 -14.37
C ASP A 371 -14.75 9.98 -13.60
N GLN A 372 -13.91 10.73 -14.31
CA GLN A 372 -13.08 11.77 -13.72
C GLN A 372 -13.34 13.13 -14.35
N THR A 373 -13.68 14.10 -13.50
CA THR A 373 -14.27 15.38 -13.91
C THR A 373 -13.33 16.58 -13.79
N GLY A 374 -12.12 16.38 -13.25
CA GLY A 374 -11.12 17.45 -13.15
C GLY A 374 -10.57 17.87 -14.50
N ALA A 375 -10.05 19.09 -14.60
CA ALA A 375 -9.57 19.66 -15.86
C ALA A 375 -8.31 18.93 -16.37
N ASN A 376 -8.13 18.85 -17.70
CA ASN A 376 -6.96 18.23 -18.34
C ASN A 376 -6.68 16.80 -17.86
N ARG A 377 -7.73 16.02 -17.59
CA ARG A 377 -7.63 14.68 -17.02
C ARG A 377 -7.80 13.62 -18.11
N ASP A 378 -6.85 12.70 -18.21
CA ASP A 378 -6.99 11.51 -19.05
C ASP A 378 -7.59 10.33 -18.30
N GLY A 379 -8.07 9.33 -19.05
CA GLY A 379 -8.59 8.09 -18.46
C GLY A 379 -7.46 7.11 -18.20
N VAL A 380 -6.89 6.57 -19.28
CA VAL A 380 -5.81 5.60 -19.27
C VAL A 380 -4.63 6.14 -20.08
N TYR A 381 -3.44 6.15 -19.48
CA TYR A 381 -2.18 6.53 -20.11
C TYR A 381 -1.22 5.35 -20.11
N LEU A 382 -0.78 4.93 -21.29
CA LEU A 382 0.08 3.77 -21.49
C LEU A 382 1.36 4.21 -22.19
N THR A 383 2.52 3.85 -21.65
CA THR A 383 3.81 4.04 -22.32
C THR A 383 4.56 2.71 -22.36
N ASN A 384 4.97 2.27 -23.55
CA ASN A 384 5.65 0.97 -23.77
C ASN A 384 4.88 -0.24 -23.19
N SER A 385 3.58 -0.12 -22.99
CA SER A 385 2.70 -1.16 -22.44
C SER A 385 1.94 -1.88 -23.56
N VAL A 386 2.71 -2.43 -24.50
CA VAL A 386 2.20 -3.09 -25.71
C VAL A 386 1.33 -4.31 -25.39
N SER A 387 0.47 -4.67 -26.33
CA SER A 387 -0.50 -5.77 -26.18
C SER A 387 -1.38 -5.62 -24.93
N THR A 388 -1.73 -4.38 -24.57
CA THR A 388 -2.71 -4.16 -23.49
C THR A 388 -4.11 -4.46 -24.01
N THR A 389 -4.86 -5.29 -23.29
CA THR A 389 -6.24 -5.65 -23.63
C THR A 389 -7.23 -4.76 -22.91
N ILE A 390 -8.14 -4.15 -23.67
CA ILE A 390 -9.33 -3.46 -23.19
C ILE A 390 -10.54 -4.35 -23.44
N ASP A 391 -11.27 -4.67 -22.38
CA ASP A 391 -12.46 -5.51 -22.44
C ASP A 391 -13.64 -4.81 -21.77
N GLY A 392 -14.33 -3.98 -22.55
CA GLY A 392 -15.53 -3.26 -22.12
C GLY A 392 -15.26 -2.14 -21.11
N GLY A 393 -16.28 -1.83 -20.31
CA GLY A 393 -16.24 -0.73 -19.33
C GLY A 393 -16.69 0.61 -19.88
N SER A 394 -16.40 1.69 -19.15
CA SER A 394 -16.71 3.06 -19.57
C SER A 394 -15.64 4.06 -19.13
N VAL A 395 -15.39 5.06 -19.98
CA VAL A 395 -14.41 6.13 -19.69
C VAL A 395 -15.02 7.48 -20.04
N ALA A 396 -15.15 8.34 -19.03
CA ALA A 396 -15.61 9.72 -19.12
C ALA A 396 -14.60 10.64 -18.44
N THR A 397 -13.89 11.42 -19.25
CA THR A 397 -12.82 12.31 -18.79
C THR A 397 -12.88 13.65 -19.50
N THR A 398 -12.09 14.63 -19.06
CA THR A 398 -12.11 15.99 -19.63
C THR A 398 -11.10 16.19 -20.76
N ARG A 399 -10.16 15.25 -20.96
CA ARG A 399 -9.16 15.28 -22.04
C ARG A 399 -9.24 14.05 -22.94
N TYR A 400 -8.36 13.06 -22.78
CA TYR A 400 -8.34 11.86 -23.61
C TYR A 400 -8.74 10.61 -22.80
N PRO A 401 -9.72 9.82 -23.28
CA PRO A 401 -10.10 8.56 -22.67
C PRO A 401 -8.94 7.56 -22.59
N TYR A 402 -8.23 7.35 -23.70
CA TYR A 402 -7.01 6.52 -23.73
C TYR A 402 -5.91 7.27 -24.47
N VAL A 403 -4.70 7.24 -23.94
CA VAL A 403 -3.47 7.71 -24.57
C VAL A 403 -2.45 6.57 -24.55
N VAL A 404 -1.84 6.32 -25.69
CA VAL A 404 -0.85 5.26 -25.88
C VAL A 404 0.39 5.87 -26.50
N GLU A 405 1.52 5.66 -25.87
CA GLU A 405 2.82 6.11 -26.29
C GLU A 405 3.74 4.90 -26.44
N VAL A 406 4.51 4.91 -27.51
CA VAL A 406 5.62 3.96 -27.71
C VAL A 406 6.87 4.75 -28.04
N SER A 407 7.90 4.54 -27.22
CA SER A 407 9.22 5.09 -27.42
C SER A 407 10.15 4.04 -28.06
N GLY A 408 10.94 4.45 -29.07
CA GLY A 408 11.91 3.59 -29.74
C GLY A 408 11.43 2.87 -31.02
N GLN A 409 12.33 2.12 -31.67
CA GLN A 409 12.02 1.40 -32.91
C GLN A 409 11.29 0.08 -32.64
N THR A 410 9.98 0.14 -32.48
CA THR A 410 9.10 -1.04 -32.51
C THR A 410 8.71 -1.39 -33.95
N GLY A 411 8.60 -2.68 -34.27
CA GLY A 411 8.18 -3.12 -35.59
C GLY A 411 6.76 -2.65 -35.92
N SER A 412 6.47 -2.40 -37.20
CA SER A 412 5.15 -1.92 -37.67
C SER A 412 3.99 -2.81 -37.20
N ASN A 413 4.21 -4.11 -37.02
CA ASN A 413 3.16 -5.06 -36.66
C ASN A 413 3.05 -5.27 -35.13
N THR A 414 3.59 -4.33 -34.34
CA THR A 414 3.50 -4.40 -32.88
C THR A 414 2.10 -4.01 -32.46
N CYS A 415 1.41 -4.94 -31.79
CA CYS A 415 0.10 -4.71 -31.24
C CYS A 415 0.17 -3.74 -30.06
N LEU A 416 -0.48 -2.58 -30.16
CA LEU A 416 -0.47 -1.56 -29.10
C LEU A 416 -1.61 -1.79 -28.10
N LEU A 417 -2.82 -1.86 -28.64
CA LEU A 417 -4.06 -2.06 -27.90
C LEU A 417 -4.91 -3.11 -28.59
N GLN A 418 -5.40 -4.08 -27.83
CA GLN A 418 -6.39 -5.04 -28.27
C GLN A 418 -7.73 -4.72 -27.61
N PHE A 419 -8.82 -4.79 -28.38
CA PHE A 419 -10.18 -4.66 -27.86
C PHE A 419 -10.89 -6.00 -27.94
N GLU A 420 -11.20 -6.62 -26.80
CA GLU A 420 -12.09 -7.79 -26.76
C GLU A 420 -13.56 -7.34 -26.82
N SER A 421 -13.87 -6.24 -26.14
CA SER A 421 -15.14 -5.53 -26.19
C SER A 421 -14.87 -4.02 -26.17
N LEU A 422 -15.59 -3.24 -26.97
CA LEU A 422 -15.41 -1.78 -26.97
C LEU A 422 -15.91 -1.16 -25.65
N PRO A 423 -15.15 -0.24 -25.02
CA PRO A 423 -15.63 0.55 -23.89
C PRO A 423 -16.68 1.60 -24.33
N ASP A 424 -17.56 2.05 -23.43
CA ASP A 424 -18.37 3.27 -23.63
C ASP A 424 -17.49 4.50 -23.38
N VAL A 425 -17.00 5.12 -24.45
CA VAL A 425 -16.19 6.33 -24.40
C VAL A 425 -17.09 7.56 -24.55
N ARG A 426 -17.09 8.44 -23.55
CA ARG A 426 -17.81 9.71 -23.61
C ARG A 426 -16.85 10.85 -23.85
N GLN A 427 -17.16 11.68 -24.85
CA GLN A 427 -16.38 12.89 -25.12
C GLN A 427 -16.42 13.86 -23.92
N PRO A 428 -15.38 14.71 -23.76
CA PRO A 428 -15.29 15.67 -22.68
C PRO A 428 -16.54 16.54 -22.52
N ARG A 429 -17.05 16.65 -21.29
CA ARG A 429 -18.22 17.48 -20.94
C ARG A 429 -18.00 18.97 -21.19
N ASP A 430 -16.74 19.42 -21.24
CA ASP A 430 -16.35 20.83 -21.32
C ASP A 430 -15.76 21.23 -22.68
N GLY A 431 -16.41 20.88 -23.81
CA GLY A 431 -16.31 21.62 -25.08
C GLY A 431 -14.91 22.03 -25.61
N GLY A 432 -13.83 21.39 -25.16
CA GLY A 432 -12.46 21.73 -25.47
C GLY A 432 -12.16 21.36 -26.91
N GLY A 433 -12.36 22.31 -27.82
CA GLY A 433 -12.25 22.13 -29.27
C GLY A 433 -10.83 21.88 -29.80
N ALA A 434 -10.11 20.88 -29.29
CA ALA A 434 -8.73 20.59 -29.71
C ALA A 434 -8.56 19.31 -30.56
N PHE A 435 -9.66 18.69 -31.01
CA PHE A 435 -9.59 17.52 -31.89
C PHE A 435 -9.51 17.88 -33.38
N GLN A 436 -8.77 18.95 -33.74
CA GLN A 436 -8.57 19.35 -35.13
C GLN A 436 -7.13 19.07 -35.57
N SER A 437 -6.97 18.46 -36.75
CA SER A 437 -5.65 18.26 -37.37
C SER A 437 -4.90 19.59 -37.47
N GLY A 438 -3.62 19.59 -37.10
CA GLY A 438 -2.77 20.77 -37.02
C GLY A 438 -2.77 21.49 -35.66
N ALA A 439 -3.64 21.13 -34.72
CA ALA A 439 -3.57 21.66 -33.36
C ALA A 439 -2.31 21.20 -32.63
N SER A 440 -1.72 22.07 -31.82
CA SER A 440 -0.66 21.68 -30.87
C SER A 440 -1.29 21.30 -29.54
N VAL A 441 -0.86 20.17 -28.99
CA VAL A 441 -1.29 19.66 -27.69
C VAL A 441 -0.07 19.39 -26.82
N VAL A 442 -0.26 19.42 -25.50
CA VAL A 442 0.77 19.03 -24.54
C VAL A 442 0.28 17.78 -23.83
N ILE A 443 1.07 16.72 -23.90
CA ILE A 443 0.83 15.44 -23.21
C ILE A 443 2.03 15.27 -22.29
N GLU A 444 1.75 15.21 -20.98
CA GLU A 444 2.76 15.34 -19.92
C GLU A 444 3.65 16.59 -20.12
N ASP A 445 4.94 16.41 -20.36
CA ASP A 445 5.93 17.47 -20.57
C ASP A 445 6.28 17.70 -22.05
N SER A 446 5.72 16.90 -22.95
CA SER A 446 6.03 16.90 -24.38
C SER A 446 4.96 17.64 -25.20
N ARG A 447 5.42 18.43 -26.17
CA ARG A 447 4.54 19.11 -27.13
C ARG A 447 4.41 18.28 -28.38
N TYR A 448 3.17 18.01 -28.77
CA TYR A 448 2.84 17.28 -29.98
C TYR A 448 1.97 18.11 -30.91
N ARG A 449 2.01 17.76 -32.18
CA ARG A 449 1.04 18.21 -33.18
C ARG A 449 0.06 17.08 -33.49
N VAL A 450 -1.23 17.40 -33.58
CA VAL A 450 -2.22 16.48 -34.17
C VAL A 450 -1.90 16.34 -35.66
N ASP A 451 -1.44 15.16 -36.05
CA ASP A 451 -1.08 14.85 -37.43
C ASP A 451 -2.31 14.39 -38.20
N ARG A 452 -2.95 13.33 -37.71
CA ARG A 452 -4.03 12.61 -38.41
C ARG A 452 -5.10 12.13 -37.44
N ASN A 453 -6.32 11.92 -37.95
CA ASN A 453 -7.39 11.21 -37.29
C ASN A 453 -7.85 10.01 -38.14
N GLY A 454 -8.53 9.05 -37.53
CA GLY A 454 -9.05 7.88 -38.23
C GLY A 454 -10.07 7.10 -37.43
N VAL A 455 -10.56 6.04 -38.08
CA VAL A 455 -11.57 5.14 -37.51
C VAL A 455 -11.17 3.71 -37.82
N ILE A 456 -11.14 2.83 -36.81
CA ILE A 456 -10.81 1.40 -36.94
C ILE A 456 -11.97 0.55 -36.40
N SER A 457 -12.19 -0.64 -36.97
CA SER A 457 -13.15 -1.63 -36.49
C SER A 457 -12.72 -2.25 -35.16
N SER A 458 -13.68 -2.65 -34.32
CA SER A 458 -13.45 -3.21 -32.98
C SER A 458 -12.64 -4.51 -32.92
N ASP A 459 -12.55 -5.25 -34.01
CA ASP A 459 -12.16 -6.66 -33.98
C ASP A 459 -10.65 -6.86 -34.28
N GLU A 460 -9.88 -5.78 -34.31
CA GLU A 460 -8.47 -5.76 -34.70
C GLU A 460 -7.59 -5.21 -33.58
N CYS A 461 -6.36 -5.72 -33.50
CA CYS A 461 -5.36 -5.00 -32.72
C CYS A 461 -5.03 -3.68 -33.43
N VAL A 462 -4.94 -2.61 -32.65
CA VAL A 462 -4.38 -1.35 -33.13
C VAL A 462 -2.87 -1.51 -33.22
N GLU A 463 -2.35 -1.67 -34.44
CA GLU A 463 -0.92 -1.83 -34.72
C GLU A 463 -0.28 -0.50 -35.13
N ILE A 464 1.04 -0.36 -34.95
CA ILE A 464 1.79 0.83 -35.40
C ILE A 464 1.64 1.04 -36.92
N GLY A 465 1.53 -0.05 -37.68
CA GLY A 465 1.42 -0.08 -39.14
C GLY A 465 0.10 0.47 -39.67
N ASP A 466 -0.98 0.41 -38.88
CA ASP A 466 -2.30 0.97 -39.25
C ASP A 466 -2.23 2.49 -39.47
N PHE A 467 -1.15 3.11 -38.99
CA PHE A 467 -0.91 4.55 -39.05
C PHE A 467 0.05 4.97 -40.16
N SER A 468 0.33 4.10 -41.14
CA SER A 468 1.30 4.33 -42.23
C SER A 468 1.16 5.71 -42.92
N PRO A 469 2.28 6.44 -43.13
CA PRO A 469 3.66 6.02 -42.82
C PRO A 469 3.98 6.13 -41.32
N PRO A 470 4.74 5.18 -40.73
CA PRO A 470 5.37 5.41 -39.44
C PRO A 470 6.29 6.63 -39.54
N VAL A 471 6.25 7.52 -38.54
CA VAL A 471 7.13 8.69 -38.46
C VAL A 471 8.28 8.33 -37.52
N ASP A 472 9.50 8.73 -37.86
CA ASP A 472 10.67 8.56 -36.99
C ASP A 472 10.45 9.34 -35.68
N GLY A 473 10.47 8.66 -34.53
CA GLY A 473 10.30 9.25 -33.21
C GLY A 473 9.23 8.57 -32.35
N ASP A 474 8.88 9.20 -31.22
CA ASP A 474 7.83 8.71 -30.32
C ASP A 474 6.47 8.79 -31.02
N ASN A 475 5.80 7.64 -31.09
CA ASN A 475 4.45 7.56 -31.66
C ASN A 475 3.45 7.61 -30.52
N THR A 476 2.70 8.72 -30.44
CA THR A 476 1.64 8.89 -29.45
C THR A 476 0.28 8.87 -30.14
N LEU A 477 -0.66 8.13 -29.58
CA LEU A 477 -2.02 7.91 -30.05
C LEU A 477 -2.99 8.26 -28.93
N ALA A 478 -4.16 8.81 -29.26
CA ALA A 478 -5.30 8.80 -28.35
C ALA A 478 -6.54 8.19 -28.99
N ILE A 479 -7.28 7.42 -28.20
CA ILE A 479 -8.66 7.02 -28.51
C ILE A 479 -9.59 8.07 -27.94
N THR A 480 -10.50 8.57 -28.77
CA THR A 480 -11.33 9.74 -28.46
C THR A 480 -12.82 9.44 -28.40
N ASP A 481 -13.28 8.39 -29.08
CA ASP A 481 -14.70 8.03 -29.12
C ASP A 481 -14.91 6.57 -29.53
N THR A 482 -16.07 6.04 -29.18
CA THR A 482 -16.58 4.72 -29.58
C THR A 482 -18.02 4.87 -30.07
N ARG A 483 -18.23 4.90 -31.38
CA ARG A 483 -19.58 5.04 -31.98
C ARG A 483 -19.84 4.01 -33.06
N GLY A 484 -21.03 3.41 -33.02
CA GLY A 484 -21.46 2.46 -34.05
C GLY A 484 -20.55 1.24 -34.22
N GLY A 485 -19.93 0.77 -33.14
CA GLY A 485 -19.00 -0.37 -33.17
C GLY A 485 -17.60 -0.04 -33.72
N ARG A 486 -17.20 1.24 -33.74
CA ARG A 486 -15.91 1.69 -34.25
C ARG A 486 -15.19 2.60 -33.26
N LEU A 487 -13.86 2.60 -33.32
CA LEU A 487 -12.96 3.41 -32.52
C LEU A 487 -12.50 4.63 -33.31
N GLU A 488 -12.70 5.84 -32.76
CA GLU A 488 -12.14 7.08 -33.31
C GLU A 488 -10.82 7.41 -32.61
N TRP A 489 -9.78 7.70 -33.39
CA TRP A 489 -8.44 7.97 -32.86
C TRP A 489 -7.78 9.22 -33.44
N LEU A 490 -6.83 9.76 -32.68
CA LEU A 490 -5.94 10.86 -33.05
C LEU A 490 -4.48 10.42 -32.93
N ARG A 491 -3.69 10.72 -33.97
CA ARG A 491 -2.24 10.55 -33.95
C ARG A 491 -1.56 11.88 -33.64
N PHE A 492 -0.60 11.80 -32.74
CA PHE A 492 0.26 12.90 -32.34
C PHE A 492 1.70 12.60 -32.78
N VAL A 493 2.37 13.64 -33.26
CA VAL A 493 3.79 13.59 -33.61
C VAL A 493 4.51 14.66 -32.80
N THR A 494 5.65 14.30 -32.22
CA THR A 494 6.50 15.23 -31.47
C THR A 494 6.90 16.43 -32.34
N GLN A 495 6.90 17.62 -31.75
CA GLN A 495 7.30 18.86 -32.44
C GLN A 495 8.78 19.19 -32.27
#